data_AF-A0A023X257-F1
#
_entry.id   AF-A0A023X257-F1
#
_cell.length_a   1.000
_cell.length_b   1.000
_cell.length_c   1.000
_cell.angle_alpha   90.00
_cell.angle_beta   90.00
_cell.angle_gamma   90.00
#
_symmetry.space_group_name_H-M   'P 1'
#
loop_
_entity.id
_entity.type
_entity.pdbx_description
1 polymer ?
#
loop_
_entity_poly.entity_id
_entity_poly.type
_entity_poly.pdbx_seq_one_letter_code
_entity_poly.pdbx_strand_id
1 'polypeptide(L)'
;MKAKRRLVTEESGLALPVAIMTVALLGVLGAGLLVFATTDLGIAAEENQSQRAFEMADAGVQAAKRQIDDDPRRSRYDADPADNLPWALQQGGVTLRDLDGDGNLTDRVKVTIESTGTETFRVISEGRYGSAIRKVEAVFGISGAVSIPRAYFARGAITLKGSADPVDVSFFSRTSITVNRSLGGTEDKYFGRWAASASSGSYPNPYNLTARSSIAPGVAAPKVDGSSVPGAGRVFTSTTSPRLTIPYGSTQDDSKIAFPFKVTNFAEDRQEIDQLRDQALALEVETGQPHYIDSTPGNGVDDPGLPNGGTDIGSWPSNSAYDTVVFYKYAAYNDKNNVTFKSGPSNPNPPCNTSQKGVIVVENGDATWASNRPFNGGIVVRAYNASRTNFHSSGGKFEGSGTPCIAGYVNTSGSMSMTGNIGSGYVEALSDLKPFNGAPQAESWRELYE
;
A
#
# COMPACT_ATOMS: atom_id res chain seq x y z
N MET A 1 -72.18 -83.13 0.18
CA MET A 1 -71.16 -82.51 1.04
C MET A 1 -70.02 -83.49 1.26
N LYS A 2 -68.81 -83.24 0.73
CA LYS A 2 -67.51 -83.72 1.25
C LYS A 2 -66.40 -83.40 0.23
N ALA A 3 -65.86 -82.19 0.29
CA ALA A 3 -64.60 -81.81 -0.36
C ALA A 3 -64.08 -80.52 0.29
N LYS A 4 -63.59 -80.60 1.53
CA LYS A 4 -62.83 -79.54 2.20
C LYS A 4 -62.25 -80.13 3.49
N ARG A 5 -61.01 -80.62 3.43
CA ARG A 5 -60.05 -80.82 4.54
C ARG A 5 -58.97 -81.80 4.09
N ARG A 6 -57.91 -81.27 3.46
CA ARG A 6 -56.56 -81.85 3.40
C ARG A 6 -55.72 -80.96 2.49
N LEU A 7 -55.30 -79.81 3.00
CA LEU A 7 -54.27 -78.95 2.36
C LEU A 7 -53.57 -78.04 3.40
N VAL A 8 -53.73 -78.29 4.71
CA VAL A 8 -53.22 -77.39 5.77
C VAL A 8 -52.05 -78.01 6.56
N THR A 9 -51.60 -79.21 6.24
CA THR A 9 -50.69 -79.96 7.15
C THR A 9 -49.29 -80.22 6.59
N GLU A 10 -48.93 -79.70 5.41
CA GLU A 10 -47.59 -79.95 4.82
C GLU A 10 -46.68 -78.71 4.70
N GLU A 11 -47.14 -77.48 4.98
CA GLU A 11 -46.29 -76.27 4.90
C GLU A 11 -45.69 -75.82 6.25
N SER A 12 -46.09 -76.42 7.37
CA SER A 12 -45.64 -76.05 8.72
C SER A 12 -44.15 -76.30 9.01
N GLY A 13 -43.44 -77.03 8.15
CA GLY A 13 -41.99 -77.24 8.24
C GLY A 13 -41.14 -76.18 7.51
N LEU A 14 -41.72 -75.43 6.58
CA LEU A 14 -41.00 -74.43 5.75
C LEU A 14 -41.03 -73.03 6.36
N ALA A 15 -41.98 -72.73 7.25
CA ALA A 15 -42.14 -71.41 7.85
C ALA A 15 -40.95 -70.98 8.73
N LEU A 16 -40.37 -71.92 9.49
CA LEU A 16 -39.27 -71.62 10.41
C LEU A 16 -37.94 -71.31 9.68
N PRO A 17 -37.50 -72.08 8.67
CA PRO A 17 -36.34 -71.71 7.86
C PRO A 17 -36.52 -70.38 7.12
N VAL A 18 -37.70 -70.09 6.58
CA VAL A 18 -38.00 -68.82 5.89
C VAL A 18 -37.97 -67.64 6.86
N ALA A 19 -38.51 -67.79 8.07
CA ALA A 19 -38.42 -66.77 9.12
C ALA A 19 -36.97 -66.49 9.52
N ILE A 20 -36.15 -67.54 9.71
CA ILE A 20 -34.73 -67.41 10.04
C ILE A 20 -33.98 -66.71 8.90
N MET A 21 -34.21 -67.09 7.64
CA MET A 21 -33.60 -66.42 6.48
C MET A 21 -34.02 -64.96 6.38
N THR A 22 -35.30 -64.64 6.62
CA THR A 22 -35.79 -63.26 6.57
C THR A 22 -35.16 -62.40 7.67
N VAL A 23 -35.06 -62.91 8.90
CA VAL A 23 -34.39 -62.21 10.00
C VAL A 23 -32.90 -62.03 9.73
N ALA A 24 -32.23 -63.05 9.18
CA ALA A 24 -30.81 -62.94 8.79
C ALA A 24 -30.60 -61.89 7.69
N LEU A 25 -31.45 -61.87 6.65
CA LEU A 25 -31.38 -60.88 5.58
C LEU A 25 -31.63 -59.46 6.11
N LEU A 26 -32.62 -59.27 6.99
CA LEU A 26 -32.88 -57.99 7.63
C LEU A 26 -31.72 -57.56 8.54
N GLY A 27 -31.09 -58.50 9.25
CA GLY A 27 -29.90 -58.24 10.06
C GLY A 27 -28.70 -57.78 9.23
N VAL A 28 -28.44 -58.45 8.10
CA VAL A 28 -27.34 -58.08 7.18
C VAL A 28 -27.62 -56.72 6.52
N LEU A 29 -28.86 -56.46 6.09
CA LEU A 29 -29.25 -55.16 5.51
C LEU A 29 -29.15 -54.02 6.54
N GLY A 30 -29.59 -54.26 7.78
CA GLY A 30 -29.49 -53.29 8.88
C GLY A 30 -28.04 -52.97 9.24
N ALA A 31 -27.18 -53.99 9.32
CA ALA A 31 -25.75 -53.80 9.58
C ALA A 31 -25.05 -53.07 8.41
N GLY A 32 -25.39 -53.39 7.16
CA GLY A 32 -24.85 -52.71 5.98
C GLY A 32 -25.22 -51.22 5.94
N LEU A 33 -26.47 -50.87 6.27
CA LEU A 33 -26.92 -49.49 6.32
C LEU A 33 -26.27 -48.70 7.47
N LEU A 34 -26.05 -49.34 8.62
CA LEU A 34 -25.32 -48.73 9.74
C LEU A 34 -23.87 -48.40 9.34
N VAL A 35 -23.16 -49.35 8.73
CA VAL A 35 -21.78 -49.13 8.26
C VAL A 35 -21.75 -47.98 7.27
N PHE A 36 -22.62 -47.99 6.26
CA PHE A 36 -22.71 -46.92 5.26
C PHE A 36 -22.95 -45.54 5.91
N ALA A 37 -23.93 -45.43 6.80
CA ALA A 37 -24.22 -44.18 7.50
C ALA A 37 -23.06 -43.71 8.39
N THR A 38 -22.36 -44.63 9.07
CA THR A 38 -21.19 -44.26 9.90
C THR A 38 -20.01 -43.80 9.05
N THR A 39 -19.79 -44.43 7.89
CA THR A 39 -18.73 -44.03 6.96
C THR A 39 -19.05 -42.67 6.33
N ASP A 40 -20.28 -42.45 5.88
CA ASP A 40 -20.70 -41.17 5.30
C ASP A 40 -20.64 -40.02 6.30
N LEU A 41 -21.07 -40.24 7.55
CA LEU A 41 -20.94 -39.23 8.61
C LEU A 41 -19.48 -38.95 8.95
N GLY A 42 -18.62 -39.98 8.92
CA GLY A 42 -17.18 -39.83 9.10
C GLY A 42 -16.55 -38.94 8.00
N ILE A 43 -16.85 -39.24 6.74
CA ILE A 43 -16.37 -38.47 5.59
C ILE A 43 -16.87 -37.02 5.66
N ALA A 44 -18.15 -36.82 5.95
CA ALA A 44 -18.73 -35.48 6.07
C ALA A 44 -18.12 -34.68 7.24
N ALA A 45 -17.84 -35.36 8.36
CA ALA A 45 -17.17 -34.73 9.50
C ALA A 45 -15.72 -34.34 9.17
N GLU A 46 -14.97 -35.21 8.48
CA GLU A 46 -13.61 -34.91 8.02
C GLU A 46 -13.59 -33.77 6.99
N GLU A 47 -14.54 -33.73 6.06
CA GLU A 47 -14.67 -32.66 5.07
C GLU A 47 -14.99 -31.32 5.75
N ASN A 48 -15.91 -31.32 6.73
CA ASN A 48 -16.23 -30.12 7.50
C ASN A 48 -15.03 -29.61 8.32
N GLN A 49 -14.32 -30.52 8.99
CA GLN A 49 -13.10 -30.17 9.74
C GLN A 49 -12.01 -29.62 8.81
N SER A 50 -11.84 -30.24 7.64
CA SER A 50 -10.95 -29.77 6.59
C SER A 50 -11.28 -28.36 6.13
N GLN A 51 -12.55 -28.08 5.85
CA GLN A 51 -12.99 -26.75 5.43
C GLN A 51 -12.75 -25.71 6.52
N ARG A 52 -13.07 -26.02 7.78
CA ARG A 52 -12.81 -25.11 8.90
C ARG A 52 -11.33 -24.85 9.12
N ALA A 53 -10.48 -25.88 9.02
CA ALA A 53 -9.04 -25.70 9.11
C ALA A 53 -8.52 -24.77 7.99
N PHE A 54 -9.09 -24.85 6.80
CA PHE A 54 -8.78 -23.96 5.68
C PHE A 54 -9.22 -22.52 5.96
N GLU A 55 -10.46 -22.31 6.42
CA GLU A 55 -10.98 -20.99 6.79
C GLU A 55 -10.13 -20.34 7.91
N MET A 56 -9.64 -21.12 8.86
CA MET A 56 -8.70 -20.65 9.88
C MET A 56 -7.36 -20.23 9.30
N ALA A 57 -6.82 -21.02 8.35
CA ALA A 57 -5.58 -20.67 7.67
C ALA A 57 -5.74 -19.35 6.87
N ASP A 58 -6.84 -19.18 6.13
CA ASP A 58 -7.11 -17.94 5.39
C ASP A 58 -7.33 -16.73 6.31
N ALA A 59 -8.04 -16.90 7.43
CA ALA A 59 -8.18 -15.86 8.43
C ALA A 59 -6.82 -15.39 8.99
N GLY A 60 -5.88 -16.32 9.18
CA GLY A 60 -4.50 -15.99 9.57
C GLY A 60 -3.76 -15.17 8.50
N VAL A 61 -3.97 -15.47 7.21
CA VAL A 61 -3.43 -14.67 6.10
C VAL A 61 -4.00 -13.25 6.11
N GLN A 62 -5.32 -13.09 6.35
CA GLN A 62 -5.93 -11.76 6.46
C GLN A 62 -5.41 -10.97 7.66
N ALA A 63 -5.16 -11.65 8.79
CA ALA A 63 -4.59 -11.02 9.98
C ALA A 63 -3.15 -10.56 9.73
N ALA A 64 -2.32 -11.39 9.07
CA ALA A 64 -0.98 -10.99 8.64
C ALA A 64 -1.01 -9.85 7.63
N LYS A 65 -1.96 -9.83 6.69
CA LYS A 65 -2.12 -8.71 5.75
C LYS A 65 -2.39 -7.40 6.50
N ARG A 66 -3.24 -7.41 7.53
CA ARG A 66 -3.47 -6.23 8.38
C ARG A 66 -2.22 -5.82 9.15
N GLN A 67 -1.44 -6.79 9.64
CA GLN A 67 -0.18 -6.51 10.32
C GLN A 67 0.84 -5.86 9.37
N ILE A 68 0.98 -6.35 8.15
CA ILE A 68 1.86 -5.76 7.12
C ILE A 68 1.37 -4.36 6.73
N ASP A 69 0.06 -4.15 6.66
CA ASP A 69 -0.53 -2.83 6.40
C ASP A 69 -0.27 -1.83 7.55
N ASP A 70 -0.14 -2.33 8.78
CA ASP A 70 0.14 -1.50 9.95
C ASP A 70 1.63 -1.17 10.13
N ASP A 71 2.50 -2.18 10.05
CA ASP A 71 3.96 -2.05 10.05
C ASP A 71 4.56 -2.76 8.83
N PRO A 72 4.72 -2.05 7.70
CA PRO A 72 5.28 -2.59 6.46
C PRO A 72 6.82 -2.60 6.42
N ARG A 73 7.51 -2.27 7.52
CA ARG A 73 8.97 -2.15 7.51
C ARG A 73 9.60 -3.52 7.34
N ARG A 74 10.47 -3.64 6.33
CA ARG A 74 11.14 -4.89 6.02
C ARG A 74 11.98 -5.44 7.17
N SER A 75 12.70 -4.56 7.88
CA SER A 75 13.59 -4.98 8.96
C SER A 75 12.86 -5.70 10.10
N ARG A 76 11.54 -5.46 10.23
CA ARG A 76 10.70 -6.11 11.24
C ARG A 76 10.35 -7.57 10.95
N TYR A 77 10.66 -8.06 9.74
CA TYR A 77 10.35 -9.41 9.26
C TYR A 77 11.49 -10.06 8.49
N ASP A 78 12.72 -9.57 8.66
CA ASP A 78 13.87 -10.08 7.95
C ASP A 78 14.61 -11.16 8.76
N ALA A 79 15.82 -11.50 8.32
CA ALA A 79 16.63 -12.54 8.95
C ALA A 79 17.29 -12.08 10.26
N ASP A 80 17.34 -10.78 10.56
CA ASP A 80 17.92 -10.24 11.78
C ASP A 80 16.89 -10.26 12.92
N PRO A 81 17.07 -11.08 13.96
CA PRO A 81 16.10 -11.14 15.05
C PRO A 81 16.09 -9.90 15.96
N ALA A 82 17.05 -8.99 15.84
CA ALA A 82 17.26 -7.91 16.81
C ALA A 82 16.07 -6.94 16.93
N ASP A 83 15.40 -6.63 15.83
CA ASP A 83 14.29 -5.68 15.77
C ASP A 83 12.99 -6.29 15.22
N ASN A 84 12.99 -7.61 15.00
CA ASN A 84 11.86 -8.37 14.47
C ASN A 84 10.62 -8.36 15.37
N LEU A 85 9.44 -8.24 14.77
CA LEU A 85 8.15 -8.33 15.46
C LEU A 85 7.77 -9.80 15.75
N PRO A 86 6.85 -10.07 16.71
CA PRO A 86 6.42 -11.45 17.04
C PRO A 86 5.85 -12.24 15.85
N TRP A 87 5.36 -11.54 14.83
CA TRP A 87 4.84 -12.14 13.60
C TRP A 87 5.94 -12.65 12.66
N ALA A 88 7.19 -12.22 12.83
CA ALA A 88 8.30 -12.62 11.99
C ALA A 88 8.58 -14.13 12.09
N LEU A 89 8.95 -14.74 10.97
CA LEU A 89 9.33 -16.16 10.91
C LEU A 89 10.44 -16.50 11.90
N GLN A 90 11.43 -15.62 12.04
CA GLN A 90 12.56 -15.80 12.96
C GLN A 90 12.16 -15.73 14.44
N GLN A 91 11.02 -15.09 14.76
CA GLN A 91 10.44 -15.06 16.12
C GLN A 91 9.47 -16.22 16.38
N GLY A 92 9.30 -17.13 15.41
CA GLY A 92 8.41 -18.29 15.52
C GLY A 92 6.95 -18.02 15.15
N GLY A 93 6.60 -16.75 14.85
CA GLY A 93 5.27 -16.32 14.46
C GLY A 93 4.26 -16.21 15.61
N VAL A 94 3.06 -15.76 15.28
CA VAL A 94 1.95 -15.65 16.24
C VAL A 94 1.06 -16.90 16.14
N THR A 95 0.70 -17.46 17.29
CA THR A 95 -0.30 -18.54 17.37
C THR A 95 -1.53 -18.03 18.13
N LEU A 96 -2.67 -18.01 17.47
CA LEU A 96 -3.97 -17.77 18.10
C LEU A 96 -4.63 -19.13 18.35
N ARG A 97 -5.31 -19.26 19.48
CA ARG A 97 -6.00 -20.48 19.94
C ARG A 97 -7.41 -20.12 20.38
N ASP A 98 -8.30 -21.11 20.40
CA ASP A 98 -9.69 -20.94 20.89
C ASP A 98 -10.41 -19.82 20.11
N LEU A 99 -10.47 -19.98 18.79
CA LEU A 99 -11.09 -19.03 17.87
C LEU A 99 -12.62 -19.14 17.85
N ASP A 100 -13.18 -20.28 18.28
CA ASP A 100 -14.63 -20.45 18.43
C ASP A 100 -15.14 -20.18 19.87
N GLY A 101 -14.24 -19.97 20.84
CA GLY A 101 -14.55 -19.53 22.20
C GLY A 101 -15.13 -20.65 23.07
N ASP A 102 -14.95 -21.91 22.69
CA ASP A 102 -15.43 -23.08 23.44
C ASP A 102 -14.47 -23.49 24.59
N GLY A 103 -13.31 -22.83 24.69
CA GLY A 103 -12.29 -23.08 25.70
C GLY A 103 -11.38 -24.28 25.38
N ASN A 104 -11.59 -24.93 24.24
CA ASN A 104 -10.73 -25.96 23.70
C ASN A 104 -9.57 -25.32 22.92
N LEU A 105 -8.41 -25.97 22.94
CA LEU A 105 -7.22 -25.49 22.22
C LEU A 105 -6.92 -26.34 20.98
N THR A 106 -7.87 -27.17 20.57
CA THR A 106 -7.75 -28.01 19.37
C THR A 106 -7.82 -27.21 18.08
N ASP A 107 -8.49 -26.08 18.12
CA ASP A 107 -8.52 -25.10 17.06
C ASP A 107 -7.44 -24.04 17.28
N ARG A 108 -6.64 -23.80 16.25
CA ARG A 108 -5.57 -22.81 16.29
C ARG A 108 -5.18 -22.38 14.90
N VAL A 109 -4.67 -21.16 14.82
CA VAL A 109 -3.98 -20.66 13.64
C VAL A 109 -2.58 -20.22 14.03
N LYS A 110 -1.57 -20.69 13.29
CA LYS A 110 -0.19 -20.25 13.42
C LYS A 110 0.20 -19.47 12.18
N VAL A 111 0.66 -18.24 12.36
CA VAL A 111 0.99 -17.32 11.26
C VAL A 111 2.41 -16.82 11.40
N THR A 112 3.17 -16.87 10.32
CA THR A 112 4.53 -16.34 10.23
C THR A 112 4.66 -15.45 8.99
N ILE A 113 5.42 -14.37 9.11
CA ILE A 113 5.71 -13.41 8.04
C ILE A 113 7.22 -13.38 7.80
N GLU A 114 7.64 -13.43 6.54
CA GLU A 114 9.04 -13.33 6.11
C GLU A 114 9.15 -12.30 4.98
N SER A 115 10.12 -11.41 5.05
CA SER A 115 10.45 -10.54 3.92
C SER A 115 11.31 -11.28 2.89
N THR A 116 10.81 -11.46 1.65
CA THR A 116 11.48 -12.23 0.58
C THR A 116 12.11 -11.38 -0.53
N GLY A 117 11.99 -10.06 -0.48
CA GLY A 117 12.45 -9.14 -1.52
C GLY A 117 12.48 -7.69 -1.05
N THR A 118 12.63 -6.72 -1.96
CA THR A 118 12.66 -5.29 -1.61
C THR A 118 11.30 -4.75 -1.17
N GLU A 119 10.19 -5.29 -1.68
CA GLU A 119 8.82 -4.85 -1.33
C GLU A 119 7.83 -6.04 -1.21
N THR A 120 8.31 -7.25 -0.90
CA THR A 120 7.47 -8.47 -0.87
C THR A 120 7.55 -9.20 0.46
N PHE A 121 6.39 -9.58 0.99
CA PHE A 121 6.21 -10.33 2.22
C PHE A 121 5.58 -11.69 1.92
N ARG A 122 6.22 -12.75 2.35
CA ARG A 122 5.69 -14.10 2.33
C ARG A 122 5.02 -14.39 3.68
N VAL A 123 3.76 -14.76 3.63
CA VAL A 123 2.95 -15.14 4.78
C VAL A 123 2.67 -16.64 4.68
N ILE A 124 2.95 -17.35 5.76
CA ILE A 124 2.57 -18.76 5.91
C ILE A 124 1.60 -18.83 7.09
N SER A 125 0.42 -19.37 6.84
CA SER A 125 -0.63 -19.56 7.83
C SER A 125 -1.04 -21.03 7.88
N GLU A 126 -0.92 -21.65 9.05
CA GLU A 126 -1.35 -23.02 9.33
C GLU A 126 -2.59 -22.98 10.22
N GLY A 127 -3.73 -23.35 9.67
CA GLY A 127 -4.99 -23.52 10.39
C GLY A 127 -5.19 -24.98 10.79
N ARG A 128 -5.64 -25.19 12.03
CA ARG A 128 -5.97 -26.51 12.55
C ARG A 128 -7.36 -26.47 13.17
N TYR A 129 -8.18 -27.46 12.82
CA TYR A 129 -9.48 -27.68 13.43
C TYR A 129 -9.67 -29.18 13.69
N GLY A 130 -9.68 -29.58 14.97
CA GLY A 130 -9.67 -30.99 15.35
C GLY A 130 -8.39 -31.71 14.89
N SER A 131 -8.55 -32.76 14.08
CA SER A 131 -7.45 -33.49 13.44
C SER A 131 -7.04 -32.91 12.08
N ALA A 132 -7.87 -32.06 11.47
CA ALA A 132 -7.56 -31.46 10.17
C ALA A 132 -6.55 -30.32 10.31
N ILE A 133 -5.56 -30.31 9.42
CA ILE A 133 -4.57 -29.25 9.29
C ILE A 133 -4.56 -28.79 7.84
N ARG A 134 -4.56 -27.48 7.64
CA ARG A 134 -4.49 -26.82 6.33
C ARG A 134 -3.46 -25.70 6.41
N LYS A 135 -2.71 -25.54 5.32
CA LYS A 135 -1.65 -24.54 5.25
C LYS A 135 -1.85 -23.69 4.00
N VAL A 136 -1.83 -22.39 4.20
CA VAL A 136 -1.94 -21.40 3.13
C VAL A 136 -0.67 -20.57 3.10
N GLU A 137 -0.17 -20.34 1.90
CA GLU A 137 0.91 -19.41 1.64
C GLU A 137 0.39 -18.27 0.76
N ALA A 138 0.66 -17.04 1.17
CA ALA A 138 0.38 -15.86 0.39
C ALA A 138 1.64 -15.00 0.27
N VAL A 139 1.86 -14.40 -0.90
CA VAL A 139 2.90 -13.39 -1.10
C VAL A 139 2.20 -12.06 -1.34
N PHE A 140 2.53 -11.08 -0.50
CA PHE A 140 2.04 -9.71 -0.62
C PHE A 140 3.15 -8.81 -1.13
N GLY A 141 2.88 -8.09 -2.21
CA GLY A 141 3.70 -6.98 -2.67
C GLY A 141 3.16 -5.67 -2.12
N ILE A 142 4.04 -4.81 -1.61
CA ILE A 142 3.71 -3.42 -1.31
C ILE A 142 3.94 -2.61 -2.58
N SER A 143 2.97 -2.64 -3.48
CA SER A 143 3.03 -1.85 -4.71
C SER A 143 2.39 -0.47 -4.49
N GLY A 144 3.21 0.59 -4.45
CA GLY A 144 2.84 1.99 -4.70
C GLY A 144 1.76 2.61 -3.79
N ALA A 145 2.10 3.68 -3.07
CA ALA A 145 1.19 4.43 -2.20
C ALA A 145 -0.13 4.81 -2.88
N VAL A 146 -1.25 4.56 -2.19
CA VAL A 146 -2.59 4.97 -2.66
C VAL A 146 -2.88 6.44 -2.33
N SER A 147 -1.98 7.20 -1.71
CA SER A 147 -2.34 8.54 -1.21
C SER A 147 -1.30 9.66 -1.41
N ILE A 148 -0.02 9.46 -1.06
CA ILE A 148 1.06 10.41 -1.34
C ILE A 148 1.93 9.89 -2.51
N PRO A 149 1.73 10.38 -3.74
CA PRO A 149 2.57 10.07 -4.90
C PRO A 149 4.08 10.06 -4.61
N ARG A 150 4.76 9.00 -5.04
CA ARG A 150 6.23 8.98 -5.21
C ARG A 150 6.64 9.69 -6.51
N ALA A 151 6.08 10.87 -6.77
CA ALA A 151 6.30 11.68 -7.97
C ALA A 151 6.10 13.17 -7.68
N TYR A 152 6.47 14.02 -8.63
CA TYR A 152 6.18 15.44 -8.55
C TYR A 152 4.69 15.66 -8.83
N PHE A 153 3.93 15.88 -7.76
CA PHE A 153 2.49 16.07 -7.80
C PHE A 153 2.10 17.41 -7.20
N ALA A 154 1.25 18.14 -7.90
CA ALA A 154 0.63 19.34 -7.39
C ALA A 154 -0.89 19.28 -7.63
N ARG A 155 -1.71 19.64 -6.64
CA ARG A 155 -3.13 19.87 -6.91
C ARG A 155 -3.33 21.15 -7.73
N GLY A 156 -2.50 22.17 -7.51
CA GLY A 156 -2.41 23.36 -8.35
C GLY A 156 -1.58 23.14 -9.61
N ALA A 157 -1.16 24.22 -10.25
CA ALA A 157 -0.41 24.15 -11.51
C ALA A 157 1.06 23.78 -11.25
N ILE A 158 1.68 23.01 -12.15
CA ILE A 158 3.14 22.82 -12.16
C ILE A 158 3.72 23.69 -13.27
N THR A 159 4.73 24.51 -12.96
CA THR A 159 5.45 25.31 -13.96
C THR A 159 6.94 24.98 -13.91
N LEU A 160 7.44 24.37 -14.99
CA LEU A 160 8.87 24.09 -15.17
C LEU A 160 9.50 25.23 -15.99
N LYS A 161 10.30 26.06 -15.33
CA LYS A 161 10.89 27.29 -15.89
C LYS A 161 12.39 27.15 -16.16
N GLY A 162 12.90 27.99 -17.07
CA GLY A 162 14.35 28.17 -17.27
C GLY A 162 15.08 26.92 -17.74
N SER A 163 16.17 26.57 -17.05
CA SER A 163 17.03 25.41 -17.35
C SER A 163 16.53 24.10 -16.73
N ALA A 164 15.25 23.98 -16.41
CA ALA A 164 14.72 22.75 -15.83
C ALA A 164 14.87 21.56 -16.79
N ASP A 165 15.67 20.58 -16.38
CA ASP A 165 15.95 19.35 -17.11
C ASP A 165 15.58 18.15 -16.23
N PRO A 166 14.31 17.73 -16.26
CA PRO A 166 13.87 16.56 -15.53
C PRO A 166 14.29 15.28 -16.25
N VAL A 167 14.96 14.40 -15.50
CA VAL A 167 15.39 13.07 -15.99
C VAL A 167 14.73 12.01 -15.13
N ASP A 168 14.17 10.97 -15.76
CA ASP A 168 13.63 9.76 -15.10
C ASP A 168 12.55 10.05 -14.02
N VAL A 169 11.76 11.10 -14.21
CA VAL A 169 10.72 11.53 -13.26
C VAL A 169 9.42 12.00 -13.92
N SER A 170 8.29 11.55 -13.38
CA SER A 170 6.96 11.97 -13.83
C SER A 170 6.38 13.15 -13.06
N PHE A 171 5.60 13.96 -13.75
CA PHE A 171 4.90 15.12 -13.21
C PHE A 171 3.39 15.00 -13.38
N PHE A 172 2.67 15.45 -12.35
CA PHE A 172 1.23 15.29 -12.29
C PHE A 172 0.56 16.51 -11.68
N SER A 173 -0.47 17.02 -12.36
CA SER A 173 -1.25 18.13 -11.86
C SER A 173 -2.75 17.89 -12.00
N ARG A 174 -3.54 18.39 -11.04
CA ARG A 174 -5.01 18.45 -11.19
C ARG A 174 -5.50 19.68 -11.96
N THR A 175 -4.62 20.57 -12.41
CA THR A 175 -5.00 21.77 -13.16
C THR A 175 -4.24 21.87 -14.48
N SER A 176 -2.98 22.32 -14.45
CA SER A 176 -2.16 22.48 -15.63
C SER A 176 -0.68 22.22 -15.37
N ILE A 177 0.03 21.75 -16.39
CA ILE A 177 1.50 21.69 -16.39
C ILE A 177 2.01 22.57 -17.52
N THR A 178 2.94 23.48 -17.21
CA THR A 178 3.70 24.21 -18.23
C THR A 178 5.12 23.69 -18.26
N VAL A 179 5.54 23.16 -19.41
CA VAL A 179 6.90 22.62 -19.62
C VAL A 179 7.58 23.40 -20.74
N ASN A 180 8.68 24.07 -20.42
CA ASN A 180 9.44 24.86 -21.40
C ASN A 180 10.60 24.08 -22.07
N ARG A 181 10.73 22.78 -21.81
CA ARG A 181 11.79 21.88 -22.32
C ARG A 181 11.30 20.44 -22.50
N SER A 182 12.12 19.59 -23.12
CA SER A 182 11.88 18.14 -23.17
C SER A 182 11.96 17.50 -21.78
N LEU A 183 11.15 16.47 -21.55
CA LEU A 183 11.38 15.52 -20.46
C LEU A 183 12.37 14.45 -20.95
N GLY A 184 13.51 14.30 -20.26
CA GLY A 184 14.50 13.27 -20.53
C GLY A 184 14.23 11.99 -19.72
N GLY A 185 14.86 10.89 -20.12
CA GLY A 185 14.86 9.64 -19.34
C GLY A 185 14.46 8.40 -20.12
N THR A 186 14.87 7.25 -19.62
CA THR A 186 14.59 5.91 -20.18
C THR A 186 13.66 5.09 -19.30
N GLU A 187 13.61 5.37 -18.01
CA GLU A 187 12.83 4.58 -17.05
C GLU A 187 12.37 5.41 -15.84
N ASP A 188 11.07 5.54 -15.72
CA ASP A 188 10.36 5.90 -14.51
C ASP A 188 9.99 4.62 -13.75
N LYS A 189 10.75 4.30 -12.70
CA LYS A 189 10.57 3.06 -11.95
C LYS A 189 9.25 2.96 -11.21
N TYR A 190 8.70 4.07 -10.72
CA TYR A 190 7.48 4.08 -9.91
C TYR A 190 6.22 4.07 -10.78
N PHE A 191 6.35 4.55 -12.01
CA PHE A 191 5.23 5.05 -12.79
C PHE A 191 5.38 4.67 -14.28
N GLY A 192 6.37 3.86 -14.61
CA GLY A 192 6.67 3.40 -15.95
C GLY A 192 5.54 2.62 -16.62
N ARG A 193 4.57 2.09 -15.86
CA ARG A 193 3.35 1.51 -16.43
C ARG A 193 2.15 1.92 -15.61
N TRP A 194 1.73 3.19 -15.69
CA TRP A 194 0.56 3.76 -14.97
C TRP A 194 -0.74 2.93 -15.03
N ALA A 195 -0.83 1.87 -15.83
CA ALA A 195 -1.97 0.96 -15.82
C ALA A 195 -1.67 -0.51 -16.20
N ALA A 196 -0.46 -1.06 -16.03
CA ALA A 196 -0.27 -2.51 -16.24
C ALA A 196 0.58 -3.19 -15.19
N SER A 197 0.14 -4.39 -14.82
CA SER A 197 0.97 -5.54 -15.15
C SER A 197 0.13 -6.69 -15.71
N ALA A 198 0.77 -7.53 -16.54
CA ALA A 198 0.24 -8.82 -16.97
C ALA A 198 0.26 -9.87 -15.82
N SER A 199 0.64 -9.46 -14.61
CA SER A 199 0.88 -10.32 -13.45
C SER A 199 0.14 -9.87 -12.17
N SER A 200 -0.51 -8.71 -12.11
CA SER A 200 -1.05 -8.15 -10.86
C SER A 200 -2.51 -8.50 -10.56
N GLY A 201 -3.24 -9.14 -11.49
CA GLY A 201 -4.66 -9.49 -11.31
C GLY A 201 -5.62 -8.31 -11.08
N SER A 202 -5.11 -7.10 -10.89
CA SER A 202 -5.81 -5.87 -10.55
C SER A 202 -6.06 -5.02 -11.80
N TYR A 203 -6.54 -5.67 -12.87
CA TYR A 203 -7.04 -4.97 -14.04
C TYR A 203 -8.57 -4.96 -14.07
N PRO A 204 -9.18 -3.80 -14.34
CA PRO A 204 -8.54 -2.49 -14.37
C PRO A 204 -8.19 -2.01 -12.96
N ASN A 205 -7.11 -1.23 -12.80
CA ASN A 205 -7.11 -0.27 -11.70
C ASN A 205 -8.31 0.65 -11.99
N PRO A 206 -9.29 0.81 -11.07
CA PRO A 206 -10.50 1.60 -11.32
C PRO A 206 -10.22 3.03 -11.77
N TYR A 207 -8.97 3.48 -11.66
CA TYR A 207 -8.52 4.81 -11.99
C TYR A 207 -7.84 4.94 -13.36
N ASN A 208 -7.32 3.86 -13.95
CA ASN A 208 -6.66 3.93 -15.26
C ASN A 208 -6.88 2.65 -16.06
N LEU A 209 -7.78 2.72 -17.04
CA LEU A 209 -8.23 1.58 -17.85
C LEU A 209 -7.35 1.31 -19.07
N THR A 210 -6.21 1.99 -19.22
CA THR A 210 -5.29 1.75 -20.35
C THR A 210 -3.84 1.92 -19.93
N ALA A 211 -3.12 0.80 -19.87
CA ALA A 211 -1.70 0.74 -19.56
C ALA A 211 -0.84 1.60 -20.48
N ARG A 212 0.18 2.26 -19.90
CA ARG A 212 1.31 2.79 -20.69
C ARG A 212 2.10 1.61 -21.27
N SER A 213 2.51 1.74 -22.53
CA SER A 213 3.34 0.74 -23.21
C SER A 213 4.84 0.90 -22.96
N SER A 214 5.26 1.95 -22.23
CA SER A 214 6.66 2.33 -22.05
C SER A 214 6.89 2.83 -20.64
N ILE A 215 8.00 2.38 -20.07
CA ILE A 215 8.50 2.78 -18.76
C ILE A 215 9.05 4.19 -18.69
N ALA A 216 9.12 4.94 -19.78
CA ALA A 216 9.68 6.30 -19.75
C ALA A 216 8.88 7.26 -18.85
N PRO A 217 9.48 8.37 -18.36
CA PRO A 217 8.80 9.45 -17.65
C PRO A 217 7.62 10.07 -18.40
N GLY A 218 6.77 10.85 -17.74
CA GLY A 218 5.64 11.50 -18.41
C GLY A 218 5.06 12.69 -17.66
N VAL A 219 4.17 13.41 -18.33
CA VAL A 219 3.35 14.47 -17.73
C VAL A 219 1.88 14.13 -17.88
N ALA A 220 1.11 14.32 -16.81
CA ALA A 220 -0.35 14.20 -16.83
C ALA A 220 -1.01 15.37 -16.11
N ALA A 221 -1.86 16.10 -16.83
CA ALA A 221 -2.71 17.15 -16.28
C ALA A 221 -3.88 17.46 -17.21
N PRO A 222 -4.99 18.05 -16.73
CA PRO A 222 -6.09 18.46 -17.61
C PRO A 222 -5.64 19.33 -18.78
N LYS A 223 -4.68 20.24 -18.54
CA LYS A 223 -4.03 21.09 -19.54
C LYS A 223 -2.51 20.96 -19.48
N VAL A 224 -1.85 20.82 -20.63
CA VAL A 224 -0.38 20.87 -20.72
C VAL A 224 0.03 21.89 -21.76
N ASP A 225 0.79 22.92 -21.34
CA ASP A 225 1.30 24.00 -22.19
C ASP A 225 2.82 23.83 -22.37
N GLY A 226 3.33 23.85 -23.61
CA GLY A 226 4.77 23.69 -23.88
C GLY A 226 5.08 23.35 -25.32
N SER A 227 6.19 23.90 -25.85
CA SER A 227 6.63 23.67 -27.24
C SER A 227 7.23 22.28 -27.37
N SER A 228 6.40 21.31 -27.72
CA SER A 228 6.71 19.87 -27.78
C SER A 228 7.20 19.29 -26.45
N VAL A 229 6.80 18.06 -26.14
CA VAL A 229 7.62 17.19 -25.29
C VAL A 229 8.36 16.28 -26.27
N PRO A 230 9.46 16.72 -26.91
CA PRO A 230 10.17 15.90 -27.86
C PRO A 230 11.12 15.00 -27.07
N GLY A 231 10.76 13.73 -27.01
CA GLY A 231 11.45 12.69 -26.22
C GLY A 231 10.44 11.64 -25.82
N ALA A 232 10.89 10.48 -25.33
CA ALA A 232 10.04 9.35 -24.95
C ALA A 232 8.98 9.65 -23.87
N GLY A 233 8.93 10.88 -23.34
CA GLY A 233 7.91 11.38 -22.43
C GLY A 233 6.57 11.62 -23.12
N ARG A 234 5.51 10.97 -22.63
CA ARG A 234 4.15 11.13 -23.17
C ARG A 234 3.39 12.22 -22.40
N VAL A 235 2.64 13.02 -23.15
CA VAL A 235 1.74 14.05 -22.63
C VAL A 235 0.33 13.50 -22.60
N PHE A 236 -0.30 13.51 -21.43
CA PHE A 236 -1.71 13.16 -21.27
C PHE A 236 -2.48 14.40 -20.81
N THR A 237 -3.36 14.86 -21.68
CA THR A 237 -4.33 15.94 -21.46
C THR A 237 -5.74 15.40 -21.31
N SER A 238 -6.68 16.25 -20.88
CA SER A 238 -8.12 15.96 -20.94
C SER A 238 -8.64 15.58 -22.34
N THR A 239 -7.90 15.90 -23.40
CA THR A 239 -8.25 15.61 -24.80
C THR A 239 -7.49 14.41 -25.38
N THR A 240 -6.64 13.75 -24.60
CA THR A 240 -5.85 12.60 -25.09
C THR A 240 -6.76 11.38 -25.22
N SER A 241 -7.09 10.99 -26.46
CA SER A 241 -7.96 9.85 -26.72
C SER A 241 -7.36 8.55 -26.16
N PRO A 242 -8.10 7.81 -25.31
CA PRO A 242 -7.68 6.49 -24.83
C PRO A 242 -7.45 5.55 -26.02
N ARG A 243 -6.27 4.92 -26.08
CA ARG A 243 -5.96 3.92 -27.12
C ARG A 243 -6.54 2.57 -26.69
N LEU A 244 -7.72 2.24 -27.19
CA LEU A 244 -8.41 0.96 -26.93
C LEU A 244 -7.61 -0.23 -27.50
N THR A 245 -7.28 -1.21 -26.67
CA THR A 245 -6.84 -2.55 -27.11
C THR A 245 -7.93 -3.61 -26.96
N ILE A 246 -9.04 -3.32 -26.27
CA ILE A 246 -10.22 -4.19 -26.19
C ILE A 246 -11.48 -3.31 -26.24
N PRO A 247 -12.43 -3.56 -27.17
CA PRO A 247 -13.65 -2.77 -27.27
C PRO A 247 -14.60 -3.11 -26.09
N TYR A 248 -14.84 -2.14 -25.21
CA TYR A 248 -15.98 -2.16 -24.30
C TYR A 248 -17.05 -1.19 -24.78
N GLY A 249 -18.31 -1.52 -24.47
CA GLY A 249 -19.52 -0.84 -24.94
C GLY A 249 -19.45 0.69 -24.88
N SER A 250 -19.96 1.30 -25.94
CA SER A 250 -19.93 2.71 -26.29
C SER A 250 -20.35 3.66 -25.16
N THR A 251 -19.38 4.23 -24.45
CA THR A 251 -19.32 5.63 -24.02
C THR A 251 -17.93 5.88 -23.44
N GLN A 252 -17.03 6.44 -24.25
CA GLN A 252 -15.82 7.10 -23.72
C GLN A 252 -16.31 8.32 -22.94
N ASP A 253 -16.09 8.32 -21.63
CA ASP A 253 -16.43 9.42 -20.75
C ASP A 253 -15.10 9.97 -20.24
N ASP A 254 -14.76 11.20 -20.63
CA ASP A 254 -13.49 11.85 -20.30
C ASP A 254 -13.33 12.08 -18.78
N SER A 255 -14.41 11.93 -18.00
CA SER A 255 -14.34 11.90 -16.53
C SER A 255 -13.75 10.60 -15.96
N LYS A 256 -13.49 9.59 -16.80
CA LYS A 256 -12.96 8.27 -16.42
C LYS A 256 -11.45 8.12 -16.60
N ILE A 257 -10.74 9.17 -17.06
CA ILE A 257 -9.29 9.25 -16.84
C ILE A 257 -9.09 9.66 -15.38
N ALA A 258 -8.95 8.69 -14.48
CA ALA A 258 -8.60 9.01 -13.12
C ALA A 258 -7.07 9.12 -13.01
N PHE A 259 -6.64 10.33 -12.71
CA PHE A 259 -5.26 10.61 -12.31
C PHE A 259 -4.86 9.61 -11.22
N PRO A 260 -3.64 9.06 -11.23
CA PRO A 260 -3.21 7.98 -10.33
C PRO A 260 -3.26 8.34 -8.83
N PHE A 261 -3.68 9.55 -8.48
CA PHE A 261 -3.81 10.05 -7.12
C PHE A 261 -5.26 10.39 -6.84
N LYS A 262 -5.99 9.35 -6.45
CA LYS A 262 -7.14 9.57 -5.59
C LYS A 262 -6.58 9.87 -4.20
N VAL A 263 -6.36 11.15 -3.91
CA VAL A 263 -6.43 11.60 -2.52
C VAL A 263 -7.87 11.28 -2.10
N THR A 264 -8.05 10.10 -1.50
CA THR A 264 -9.32 9.54 -1.09
C THR A 264 -9.82 10.40 0.05
N ASN A 265 -10.59 11.43 -0.28
CA ASN A 265 -11.14 12.41 0.66
C ASN A 265 -10.08 13.17 1.52
N PHE A 266 -10.49 14.28 2.14
CA PHE A 266 -9.59 15.10 2.95
C PHE A 266 -9.31 14.52 4.34
N ALA A 267 -10.08 13.52 4.78
CA ALA A 267 -9.85 12.86 6.07
C ALA A 267 -8.64 11.93 6.00
N GLU A 268 -8.49 11.15 4.92
CA GLU A 268 -7.36 10.23 4.76
C GLU A 268 -6.04 11.00 4.55
N ASP A 269 -6.02 12.03 3.69
CA ASP A 269 -4.83 12.90 3.54
C ASP A 269 -4.37 13.48 4.89
N ARG A 270 -5.31 13.93 5.71
CA ARG A 270 -4.99 14.44 7.05
C ARG A 270 -4.46 13.34 7.96
N GLN A 271 -5.06 12.15 7.94
CA GLN A 271 -4.60 11.02 8.75
C GLN A 271 -3.15 10.65 8.40
N GLU A 272 -2.77 10.73 7.13
CA GLU A 272 -1.41 10.45 6.67
C GLU A 272 -0.41 11.53 7.05
N ILE A 273 -0.82 12.80 6.96
CA ILE A 273 -0.01 13.91 7.46
C ILE A 273 0.15 13.79 8.99
N ASP A 274 -0.89 13.40 9.71
CA ASP A 274 -0.83 13.13 11.15
C ASP A 274 0.11 11.95 11.44
N GLN A 275 0.16 10.90 10.61
CA GLN A 275 1.15 9.82 10.74
C GLN A 275 2.60 10.30 10.55
N LEU A 276 2.87 11.18 9.57
CA LEU A 276 4.21 11.78 9.41
C LEU A 276 4.58 12.65 10.62
N ARG A 277 3.60 13.37 11.19
CA ARG A 277 3.80 14.13 12.43
C ARG A 277 4.17 13.20 13.58
N ASP A 278 3.44 12.12 13.77
CA ASP A 278 3.66 11.18 14.87
C ASP A 278 5.04 10.50 14.73
N GLN A 279 5.48 10.19 13.49
CA GLN A 279 6.84 9.73 13.22
C GLN A 279 7.91 10.78 13.57
N ALA A 280 7.68 12.06 13.24
CA ALA A 280 8.60 13.13 13.60
C ALA A 280 8.71 13.28 15.14
N LEU A 281 7.59 13.22 15.86
CA LEU A 281 7.58 13.24 17.33
C LEU A 281 8.34 12.05 17.93
N ALA A 282 8.17 10.84 17.36
CA ALA A 282 8.91 9.66 17.80
C ALA A 282 10.43 9.82 17.61
N LEU A 283 10.87 10.36 16.47
CA LEU A 283 12.27 10.65 16.19
C LEU A 283 12.86 11.72 17.12
N GLU A 284 12.07 12.71 17.50
CA GLU A 284 12.50 13.72 18.48
C GLU A 284 12.78 13.10 19.84
N VAL A 285 11.91 12.21 20.31
CA VAL A 285 12.10 11.46 21.57
C VAL A 285 13.33 10.55 21.49
N GLU A 286 13.54 9.88 20.36
CA GLU A 286 14.65 8.94 20.17
C GLU A 286 16.01 9.65 20.09
N THR A 287 16.08 10.74 19.32
CA THR A 287 17.35 11.40 18.99
C THR A 287 17.68 12.59 19.89
N GLY A 288 16.69 13.14 20.61
CA GLY A 288 16.82 14.39 21.35
C GLY A 288 17.10 15.61 20.44
N GLN A 289 16.76 15.52 19.15
CA GLN A 289 16.88 16.61 18.18
C GLN A 289 15.48 17.07 17.73
N PRO A 290 15.29 18.35 17.37
CA PRO A 290 13.99 18.82 16.91
C PRO A 290 13.64 18.19 15.56
N HIS A 291 12.59 17.38 15.56
CA HIS A 291 11.99 16.78 14.36
C HIS A 291 10.57 17.30 14.13
N TYR A 292 9.86 17.72 15.19
CA TYR A 292 8.56 18.37 15.10
C TYR A 292 8.68 19.83 15.58
N ILE A 293 8.35 20.77 14.70
CA ILE A 293 8.51 22.20 14.97
C ILE A 293 7.16 22.90 14.71
N ASP A 294 6.54 23.43 15.77
CA ASP A 294 5.21 24.06 15.74
C ASP A 294 5.33 25.57 15.96
N SER A 295 4.48 26.36 15.28
CA SER A 295 4.32 27.79 15.55
C SER A 295 3.73 28.12 16.92
N THR A 296 3.17 27.13 17.63
CA THR A 296 2.62 27.29 18.97
C THR A 296 3.66 26.82 19.99
N PRO A 297 4.30 27.74 20.76
CA PRO A 297 5.31 27.34 21.73
C PRO A 297 4.77 26.34 22.76
N GLY A 298 5.54 25.29 23.06
CA GLY A 298 5.23 24.33 24.13
C GLY A 298 4.47 23.05 23.72
N ASN A 299 4.32 22.77 22.42
CA ASN A 299 3.71 21.53 21.92
C ASN A 299 4.72 20.42 21.57
N GLY A 300 6.03 20.71 21.55
CA GLY A 300 7.12 19.75 21.40
C GLY A 300 7.95 19.61 22.68
N VAL A 301 8.85 18.61 22.74
CA VAL A 301 9.66 18.33 23.94
C VAL A 301 10.68 19.46 24.18
N ASP A 302 11.15 20.11 23.11
CA ASP A 302 12.05 21.28 23.12
C ASP A 302 11.75 22.25 21.95
N ASP A 303 10.49 22.70 21.80
CA ASP A 303 10.09 23.55 20.67
C ASP A 303 10.36 25.05 20.92
N PRO A 304 11.32 25.69 20.20
CA PRO A 304 11.56 27.13 20.30
C PRO A 304 10.40 27.98 19.73
N GLY A 305 9.43 27.35 19.06
CA GLY A 305 8.33 27.99 18.34
C GLY A 305 8.78 28.47 16.96
N LEU A 306 7.97 28.23 15.92
CA LEU A 306 8.18 28.90 14.64
C LEU A 306 7.92 30.40 14.79
N PRO A 307 8.82 31.29 14.33
CA PRO A 307 8.49 32.70 14.22
C PRO A 307 7.28 32.87 13.29
N ASN A 308 6.40 33.84 13.57
CA ASN A 308 5.35 34.27 12.65
C ASN A 308 6.00 34.79 11.35
N GLY A 309 6.30 33.91 10.41
CA GLY A 309 7.08 34.20 9.21
C GLY A 309 7.84 32.99 8.66
N GLY A 310 8.78 33.27 7.75
CA GLY A 310 9.58 32.25 7.12
C GLY A 310 10.58 31.61 8.09
N THR A 311 10.89 30.32 7.88
CA THR A 311 11.87 29.57 8.65
C THR A 311 12.86 28.92 7.70
N ASP A 312 14.15 28.99 8.02
CA ASP A 312 15.21 28.38 7.22
C ASP A 312 15.63 27.03 7.82
N ILE A 313 15.70 26.00 6.99
CA ILE A 313 16.35 24.73 7.34
C ILE A 313 17.84 24.89 7.04
N GLY A 314 18.58 25.46 8.00
CA GLY A 314 20.03 25.68 7.89
C GLY A 314 20.85 24.40 8.11
N SER A 315 20.38 23.52 8.98
CA SER A 315 20.98 22.22 9.31
C SER A 315 19.99 21.09 9.08
N TRP A 316 20.49 19.91 8.76
CA TRP A 316 19.72 18.67 8.63
C TRP A 316 20.25 17.66 9.64
N PRO A 317 19.42 16.76 10.21
CA PRO A 317 19.89 15.73 11.12
C PRO A 317 21.08 14.95 10.53
N SER A 318 22.18 14.87 11.28
CA SER A 318 23.45 14.32 10.77
C SER A 318 23.39 12.83 10.47
N ASN A 319 22.51 12.09 11.14
CA ASN A 319 22.30 10.66 10.98
C ASN A 319 21.03 10.36 10.19
N SER A 320 20.62 11.26 9.30
CA SER A 320 19.35 11.11 8.59
C SER A 320 19.32 9.88 7.66
N ALA A 321 18.25 9.12 7.78
CA ALA A 321 17.86 8.02 6.90
C ALA A 321 16.58 8.38 6.14
N TYR A 322 16.04 7.47 5.32
CA TYR A 322 14.86 7.78 4.49
C TYR A 322 13.56 7.87 5.30
N ASP A 323 13.52 7.24 6.48
CA ASP A 323 12.45 7.33 7.46
C ASP A 323 12.59 8.55 8.39
N THR A 324 13.64 9.35 8.24
CA THR A 324 13.80 10.60 8.97
C THR A 324 12.77 11.62 8.52
N VAL A 325 11.86 12.02 9.40
CA VAL A 325 10.85 13.04 9.11
C VAL A 325 11.20 14.31 9.87
N VAL A 326 11.13 15.47 9.19
CA VAL A 326 11.15 16.79 9.83
C VAL A 326 9.86 17.52 9.45
N PHE A 327 9.06 17.84 10.46
CA PHE A 327 7.70 18.33 10.34
C PHE A 327 7.58 19.77 10.83
N TYR A 328 7.16 20.66 9.95
CA TYR A 328 6.92 22.08 10.23
C TYR A 328 5.43 22.36 10.21
N LYS A 329 4.89 22.86 11.33
CA LYS A 329 3.46 23.13 11.47
C LYS A 329 3.17 24.58 11.82
N TYR A 330 2.44 25.27 10.96
CA TYR A 330 1.84 26.56 11.29
C TYR A 330 0.39 26.39 11.77
N ALA A 331 -0.03 27.21 12.73
CA ALA A 331 -1.38 27.15 13.30
C ALA A 331 -2.48 27.40 12.24
N ALA A 332 -2.23 28.34 11.32
CA ALA A 332 -3.09 28.65 10.19
C ALA A 332 -2.24 29.13 9.02
N TYR A 333 -2.75 28.97 7.79
CA TYR A 333 -2.04 29.42 6.60
C TYR A 333 -1.97 30.96 6.53
N ASN A 334 -0.79 31.45 6.17
CA ASN A 334 -0.48 32.84 5.85
C ASN A 334 0.59 32.84 4.74
N ASP A 335 0.58 33.83 3.85
CA ASP A 335 1.49 33.93 2.71
C ASP A 335 2.97 34.14 3.09
N LYS A 336 3.24 34.46 4.36
CA LYS A 336 4.58 34.55 4.96
C LYS A 336 5.04 33.26 5.64
N ASN A 337 4.14 32.28 5.85
CA ASN A 337 4.52 30.98 6.40
C ASN A 337 5.28 30.22 5.31
N ASN A 338 6.60 30.26 5.35
CA ASN A 338 7.43 29.66 4.31
C ASN A 338 8.63 28.94 4.91
N VAL A 339 8.77 27.65 4.61
CA VAL A 339 9.94 26.86 5.03
C VAL A 339 10.93 26.82 3.88
N THR A 340 12.11 27.40 4.08
CA THR A 340 13.16 27.45 3.06
C THR A 340 14.26 26.44 3.36
N PHE A 341 14.44 25.43 2.52
CA PHE A 341 15.56 24.51 2.66
C PHE A 341 16.87 25.16 2.20
N LYS A 342 17.82 25.32 3.13
CA LYS A 342 19.16 25.91 2.88
C LYS A 342 20.31 25.00 3.31
N SER A 343 20.03 23.76 3.70
CA SER A 343 21.04 22.89 4.28
C SER A 343 22.00 22.30 3.24
N GLY A 344 23.17 21.85 3.72
CA GLY A 344 24.25 21.29 2.90
C GLY A 344 25.22 22.34 2.36
N PRO A 345 26.24 21.95 1.58
CA PRO A 345 27.11 22.89 0.88
C PRO A 345 26.41 23.49 -0.33
N SER A 346 26.67 24.77 -0.63
CA SER A 346 26.20 25.39 -1.87
C SER A 346 27.14 24.99 -3.00
N ASN A 347 26.87 23.87 -3.66
CA ASN A 347 27.67 23.41 -4.77
C ASN A 347 26.91 23.69 -6.07
N PRO A 348 27.46 24.45 -7.05
CA PRO A 348 26.80 24.71 -8.33
C PRO A 348 26.37 23.45 -9.09
N ASN A 349 27.01 22.31 -8.80
CA ASN A 349 26.69 21.01 -9.40
C ASN A 349 26.85 19.90 -8.34
N PRO A 350 26.00 19.86 -7.29
CA PRO A 350 26.08 18.78 -6.32
C PRO A 350 25.60 17.50 -7.00
N PRO A 351 26.23 16.33 -6.76
CA PRO A 351 25.58 15.09 -7.15
C PRO A 351 24.30 14.93 -6.29
N CYS A 352 23.20 14.47 -6.89
CA CYS A 352 21.92 14.36 -6.16
C CYS A 352 21.90 13.24 -5.10
N ASN A 353 23.02 12.54 -4.89
CA ASN A 353 23.15 11.45 -3.92
C ASN A 353 23.82 11.92 -2.62
N THR A 354 23.19 12.82 -1.87
CA THR A 354 23.77 13.28 -0.60
C THR A 354 23.38 12.45 0.61
N SER A 355 24.09 12.71 1.71
CA SER A 355 23.79 12.16 3.03
C SER A 355 22.49 12.68 3.63
N GLN A 356 21.96 13.79 3.12
CA GLN A 356 20.72 14.41 3.61
C GLN A 356 19.53 13.64 3.04
N LYS A 357 18.99 12.74 3.86
CA LYS A 357 17.89 11.84 3.51
C LYS A 357 16.67 12.13 4.38
N GLY A 358 15.48 11.80 3.87
CA GLY A 358 14.26 11.80 4.68
C GLY A 358 13.06 12.47 4.04
N VAL A 359 12.16 12.98 4.86
CA VAL A 359 10.93 13.65 4.45
C VAL A 359 10.79 15.00 5.13
N ILE A 360 10.55 16.04 4.35
CA ILE A 360 10.18 17.37 4.86
C ILE A 360 8.67 17.51 4.73
N VAL A 361 7.99 17.81 5.83
CA VAL A 361 6.56 18.08 5.83
C VAL A 361 6.31 19.52 6.25
N VAL A 362 5.49 20.24 5.48
CA VAL A 362 5.08 21.62 5.79
C VAL A 362 3.55 21.66 5.84
N GLU A 363 2.99 21.84 7.03
CA GLU A 363 1.57 22.02 7.28
C GLU A 363 1.24 23.51 7.47
N ASN A 364 0.25 24.00 6.74
CA ASN A 364 -0.24 25.38 6.71
C ASN A 364 0.82 26.42 6.35
N GLY A 365 1.75 26.05 5.48
CA GLY A 365 2.74 26.96 4.90
C GLY A 365 3.04 26.63 3.45
N ASP A 366 3.96 27.41 2.88
CA ASP A 366 4.60 27.17 1.60
C ASP A 366 6.03 26.64 1.84
N ALA A 367 6.62 26.00 0.83
CA ALA A 367 7.98 25.49 0.89
C ALA A 367 8.82 26.07 -0.25
N THR A 368 10.02 26.54 0.09
CA THR A 368 10.99 27.07 -0.87
C THR A 368 12.27 26.23 -0.83
N TRP A 369 12.77 25.85 -1.99
CA TRP A 369 14.08 25.21 -2.12
C TRP A 369 15.12 26.23 -2.57
N ALA A 370 16.14 26.44 -1.74
CA ALA A 370 17.25 27.29 -2.13
C ALA A 370 18.08 26.61 -3.23
N SER A 371 18.60 27.42 -4.14
CA SER A 371 19.49 26.98 -5.22
C SER A 371 20.64 26.12 -4.73
N ASN A 372 21.00 25.10 -5.52
CA ASN A 372 22.25 24.34 -5.37
C ASN A 372 22.36 23.58 -4.05
N ARG A 373 21.22 23.16 -3.50
CA ARG A 373 21.12 22.32 -2.29
C ARG A 373 20.67 20.91 -2.68
N PRO A 374 21.45 19.88 -2.37
CA PRO A 374 21.07 18.50 -2.64
C PRO A 374 20.29 17.89 -1.48
N PHE A 375 19.28 17.07 -1.80
CA PHE A 375 18.49 16.34 -0.83
C PHE A 375 17.93 15.08 -1.45
N ASN A 376 17.87 14.01 -0.68
CA ASN A 376 17.46 12.70 -1.16
C ASN A 376 16.23 12.21 -0.37
N GLY A 377 15.03 12.50 -0.86
CA GLY A 377 13.86 12.41 -0.01
C GLY A 377 12.54 12.89 -0.60
N GLY A 378 11.52 12.92 0.25
CA GLY A 378 10.18 13.43 -0.07
C GLY A 378 9.97 14.83 0.49
N ILE A 379 9.23 15.68 -0.23
CA ILE A 379 8.73 16.96 0.29
C ILE A 379 7.22 16.95 0.19
N VAL A 380 6.54 17.14 1.32
CA VAL A 380 5.08 17.17 1.40
C VAL A 380 4.63 18.53 1.91
N VAL A 381 3.86 19.24 1.11
CA VAL A 381 3.35 20.57 1.46
C VAL A 381 1.83 20.54 1.46
N ARG A 382 1.22 20.93 2.58
CA ARG A 382 -0.22 20.97 2.76
C ARG A 382 -0.62 22.29 3.40
N ALA A 383 -1.55 23.01 2.80
CA ALA A 383 -2.23 24.11 3.47
C ALA A 383 -3.70 23.78 3.61
N TYR A 384 -4.17 23.63 4.84
CA TYR A 384 -5.57 23.40 5.15
C TYR A 384 -6.29 24.74 5.39
N ASN A 385 -7.60 24.76 5.14
CA ASN A 385 -8.43 25.84 5.64
C ASN A 385 -8.60 25.73 7.18
N ALA A 386 -9.16 26.75 7.83
CA ALA A 386 -9.31 26.79 9.28
C ALA A 386 -10.10 25.58 9.85
N SER A 387 -11.05 25.03 9.09
CA SER A 387 -11.83 23.85 9.49
C SER A 387 -11.14 22.51 9.22
N ARG A 388 -9.96 22.50 8.58
CA ARG A 388 -9.25 21.31 8.08
C ARG A 388 -10.18 20.36 7.29
N THR A 389 -11.15 20.91 6.55
CA THR A 389 -12.06 20.12 5.71
C THR A 389 -11.74 20.23 4.23
N ASN A 390 -10.96 21.25 3.85
CA ASN A 390 -10.49 21.49 2.49
C ASN A 390 -9.08 22.07 2.52
N PHE A 391 -8.42 22.09 1.37
CA PHE A 391 -7.18 22.83 1.20
C PHE A 391 -7.43 24.33 1.04
N HIS A 392 -6.47 25.12 1.50
CA HIS A 392 -6.42 26.56 1.29
C HIS A 392 -6.21 26.85 -0.20
N SER A 393 -6.99 27.77 -0.77
CA SER A 393 -6.99 28.04 -2.22
C SER A 393 -5.69 28.67 -2.73
N SER A 394 -4.96 29.37 -1.87
CA SER A 394 -3.74 30.09 -2.22
C SER A 394 -2.46 29.55 -1.59
N GLY A 395 -2.55 28.48 -0.78
CA GLY A 395 -1.44 27.99 0.03
C GLY A 395 -0.96 26.59 -0.33
N GLY A 396 0.10 26.15 0.35
CA GLY A 396 0.67 24.83 0.17
C GLY A 396 1.48 24.74 -1.12
N LYS A 397 2.16 25.83 -1.48
CA LYS A 397 2.98 25.94 -2.69
C LYS A 397 4.37 25.37 -2.47
N PHE A 398 4.98 24.93 -3.56
CA PHE A 398 6.40 24.60 -3.61
C PHE A 398 7.11 25.45 -4.66
N GLU A 399 8.21 26.08 -4.27
CA GLU A 399 9.06 26.86 -5.17
C GLU A 399 10.51 26.35 -5.14
N GLY A 400 10.94 25.68 -6.20
CA GLY A 400 12.32 25.28 -6.41
C GLY A 400 13.08 26.27 -7.26
N SER A 401 14.16 26.84 -6.73
CA SER A 401 15.03 27.77 -7.47
C SER A 401 16.40 27.16 -7.77
N GLY A 402 17.09 27.65 -8.81
CA GLY A 402 18.48 27.26 -9.11
C GLY A 402 18.62 25.88 -9.73
N THR A 403 19.63 25.10 -9.34
CA THR A 403 19.76 23.67 -9.69
C THR A 403 19.36 22.82 -8.47
N PRO A 404 18.06 22.61 -8.20
CA PRO A 404 17.61 21.83 -7.07
C PRO A 404 17.93 20.35 -7.30
N CYS A 405 18.96 19.82 -6.64
CA CYS A 405 19.27 18.39 -6.69
C CYS A 405 18.38 17.63 -5.71
N ILE A 406 17.07 17.57 -5.99
CA ILE A 406 16.13 16.79 -5.20
C ILE A 406 16.05 15.40 -5.82
N ALA A 407 16.82 14.49 -5.25
CA ALA A 407 16.67 13.07 -5.50
C ALA A 407 15.42 12.56 -4.78
N GLY A 408 14.25 12.67 -5.40
CA GLY A 408 13.01 12.08 -4.87
C GLY A 408 11.77 12.72 -5.45
N TYR A 409 10.81 13.09 -4.59
CA TYR A 409 9.51 13.59 -5.03
C TYR A 409 8.99 14.74 -4.19
N VAL A 410 8.07 15.52 -4.78
CA VAL A 410 7.43 16.66 -4.13
C VAL A 410 5.93 16.54 -4.32
N ASN A 411 5.16 16.64 -3.23
CA ASN A 411 3.71 16.55 -3.24
C ASN A 411 3.10 17.78 -2.58
N THR A 412 2.30 18.55 -3.31
CA THR A 412 1.76 19.83 -2.82
C THR A 412 0.25 19.96 -2.96
N SER A 413 -0.41 20.58 -1.96
CA SER A 413 -1.82 20.95 -2.07
C SER A 413 -2.07 22.19 -2.94
N GLY A 414 -1.06 23.02 -3.12
CA GLY A 414 -1.07 24.22 -3.95
C GLY A 414 -0.38 24.02 -5.30
N SER A 415 0.15 25.11 -5.87
CA SER A 415 0.94 25.09 -7.11
C SER A 415 2.40 24.78 -6.86
N MET A 416 3.11 24.38 -7.91
CA MET A 416 4.53 24.06 -7.90
C MET A 416 5.24 24.87 -9.01
N SER A 417 6.32 25.55 -8.67
CA SER A 417 7.18 26.24 -9.63
C SER A 417 8.61 25.76 -9.44
N MET A 418 9.26 25.31 -10.50
CA MET A 418 10.64 24.81 -10.43
C MET A 418 11.50 25.38 -11.55
N THR A 419 12.75 25.72 -11.23
CA THR A 419 13.80 26.07 -12.19
C THR A 419 15.00 25.14 -12.03
N GLY A 420 15.78 24.96 -13.11
CA GLY A 420 17.04 24.20 -13.20
C GLY A 420 16.95 22.70 -12.96
N ASN A 421 18.08 21.99 -12.95
CA ASN A 421 18.08 20.53 -13.12
C ASN A 421 17.32 19.82 -12.00
N ILE A 422 16.38 18.95 -12.37
CA ILE A 422 15.59 18.12 -11.45
C ILE A 422 16.01 16.68 -11.74
N GLY A 423 16.86 16.10 -10.89
CA GLY A 423 17.28 14.71 -11.09
C GLY A 423 16.23 13.73 -10.59
N SER A 424 16.08 12.58 -11.25
CA SER A 424 15.51 11.39 -10.62
C SER A 424 16.41 10.98 -9.46
N GLY A 425 15.95 11.18 -8.24
CA GLY A 425 16.41 10.34 -7.16
C GLY A 425 15.62 9.07 -7.18
N TYR A 426 16.30 7.95 -7.32
CA TYR A 426 15.70 6.70 -6.87
C TYR A 426 15.71 6.71 -5.34
N VAL A 427 14.51 6.71 -4.73
CA VAL A 427 14.36 6.69 -3.27
C VAL A 427 13.57 5.46 -2.87
N GLU A 428 14.23 4.31 -2.94
CA GLU A 428 13.63 3.00 -2.68
C GLU A 428 12.97 2.91 -1.30
N ALA A 429 13.63 3.43 -0.27
CA ALA A 429 13.27 3.23 1.13
C ALA A 429 12.29 4.27 1.70
N LEU A 430 11.74 5.18 0.89
CA LEU A 430 10.57 5.94 1.34
C LEU A 430 9.33 5.03 1.48
N SER A 431 9.40 3.82 0.92
CA SER A 431 8.47 2.71 1.16
C SER A 431 8.50 2.13 2.59
N ASP A 432 9.39 2.58 3.46
CA ASP A 432 9.36 2.18 4.87
C ASP A 432 8.43 3.08 5.70
N LEU A 433 8.01 4.22 5.13
CA LEU A 433 7.09 5.16 5.75
C LEU A 433 5.65 4.83 5.35
N LYS A 434 4.80 4.53 6.34
CA LYS A 434 3.39 4.16 6.15
C LYS A 434 2.60 5.06 5.18
N PRO A 435 2.71 6.40 5.22
CA PRO A 435 2.02 7.29 4.26
C PRO A 435 2.43 7.14 2.79
N PHE A 436 3.58 6.50 2.52
CA PHE A 436 4.12 6.25 1.19
C PHE A 436 3.94 4.80 0.76
N ASN A 437 3.21 4.01 1.53
CA ASN A 437 3.05 2.59 1.29
C ASN A 437 1.75 2.31 0.58
N GLY A 438 1.84 1.50 -0.46
CA GLY A 438 0.66 0.94 -1.08
C GLY A 438 -0.01 0.01 -0.09
N ALA A 439 -1.32 -0.14 -0.20
CA ALA A 439 -1.97 -1.26 0.46
C ALA A 439 -1.32 -2.56 -0.07
N PRO A 440 -0.99 -3.53 0.82
CA PRO A 440 -0.41 -4.79 0.39
C PRO A 440 -1.36 -5.48 -0.60
N GLN A 441 -0.86 -5.76 -1.79
CA GLN A 441 -1.58 -6.48 -2.84
C GLN A 441 -1.12 -7.94 -2.82
N ALA A 442 -2.07 -8.88 -2.84
CA ALA A 442 -1.73 -10.28 -2.99
C ALA A 442 -1.17 -10.51 -4.40
N GLU A 443 0.11 -10.86 -4.49
CA GLU A 443 0.78 -11.22 -5.74
C GLU A 443 0.58 -12.70 -6.05
N SER A 444 0.56 -13.53 -5.01
CA SER A 444 0.21 -14.95 -5.13
C SER A 444 -0.47 -15.45 -3.86
N TRP A 445 -1.33 -16.44 -4.04
CA TRP A 445 -2.01 -17.14 -2.95
C TRP A 445 -2.11 -18.62 -3.38
N ARG A 446 -1.73 -19.53 -2.49
CA ARG A 446 -1.86 -20.96 -2.73
C ARG A 446 -2.11 -21.73 -1.43
N GLU A 447 -2.96 -22.73 -1.53
CA GLU A 447 -3.04 -23.78 -0.53
C GLU A 447 -1.86 -24.74 -0.72
N LEU A 448 -1.24 -25.15 0.38
CA LEU A 448 -0.18 -26.14 0.41
C LEU A 448 -0.76 -27.45 0.93
N TYR A 449 -0.69 -28.49 0.11
CA TYR A 449 -0.97 -29.86 0.54
C TYR A 449 0.35 -30.49 0.96
N GLU A 450 0.50 -30.75 2.26
CA GLU A 450 1.60 -31.56 2.82
C GLU A 450 1.15 -33.00 3.06
#